data_AF-A0A3S3P152-F1
#
_entry.id   AF-A0A3S3P152-F1
#
_cell.length_a   1.000
_cell.length_b   1.000
_cell.length_c   1.000
_cell.angle_alpha   90.00
_cell.angle_beta   90.00
_cell.angle_gamma   90.00
#
_symmetry.space_group_name_H-M   'P 1'
#
loop_
_entity.id
_entity.type
_entity.pdbx_description
1 polymer ?
#
loop_
_entity_poly.entity_id
_entity_poly.type
_entity_poly.pdbx_seq_one_letter_code
_entity_poly.pdbx_strand_id
1 'polypeptide(L)'
;HSETITTMDINNDDTLVLTGSVDGTSHLINLTHGKEICIFNCANERESEESDSVESVCFAENFPLVATGTAIGFVEIPSNLNAKKKLKQV
;
A
#
# COMPACT_ATOMS: atom_id res chain seq x y z
N HIS A 1 -3.52 0.52 -10.04
CA HIS A 1 -2.24 1.09 -10.51
C HIS A 1 -2.38 1.71 -11.88
N SER A 2 -1.74 2.88 -12.07
CA SER A 2 -1.58 3.54 -13.37
C SER A 2 -0.25 3.23 -14.05
N GLU A 3 0.70 2.66 -13.31
CA GLU A 3 2.02 2.26 -13.80
C GLU A 3 2.34 0.79 -13.48
N THR A 4 3.56 0.36 -13.82
CA THR A 4 4.03 -1.03 -13.63
C THR A 4 3.91 -1.48 -12.17
N ILE A 5 3.45 -2.71 -11.96
CA ILE A 5 3.45 -3.38 -10.65
C ILE A 5 4.84 -3.99 -10.44
N THR A 6 5.45 -3.66 -9.32
CA THR A 6 6.84 -3.98 -8.97
C THR A 6 6.94 -5.08 -7.92
N THR A 7 5.94 -5.17 -7.04
CA THR A 7 5.91 -6.12 -5.93
C THR A 7 4.49 -6.54 -5.59
N MET A 8 4.35 -7.73 -5.01
CA MET A 8 3.08 -8.20 -4.44
C MET A 8 3.30 -9.19 -3.30
N ASP A 9 2.32 -9.27 -2.39
CA ASP A 9 2.26 -10.27 -1.33
C ASP A 9 0.80 -10.72 -1.12
N ILE A 10 0.59 -11.90 -0.55
CA ILE A 10 -0.73 -12.49 -0.25
C ILE A 10 -0.76 -12.82 1.25
N ASN A 11 -1.90 -12.59 1.89
CA ASN A 11 -2.03 -12.90 3.31
C ASN A 11 -2.25 -14.41 3.56
N ASN A 12 -2.04 -14.86 4.79
CA ASN A 12 -2.08 -16.28 5.17
C ASN A 12 -3.40 -17.03 4.88
N ASP A 13 -4.51 -16.32 4.68
CA ASP A 13 -5.81 -16.92 4.37
C ASP A 13 -6.16 -16.90 2.87
N ASP A 14 -5.25 -16.43 2.02
CA ASP A 14 -5.41 -16.28 0.58
C ASP A 14 -6.62 -15.43 0.15
N THR A 15 -7.10 -14.53 1.03
CA THR A 15 -8.26 -13.67 0.73
C THR A 15 -7.89 -12.24 0.35
N LEU A 16 -6.68 -11.79 0.68
CA LEU A 16 -6.17 -10.45 0.41
C LEU A 16 -4.87 -10.51 -0.39
N VAL A 17 -4.74 -9.61 -1.35
CA VAL A 17 -3.47 -9.33 -2.03
C VAL A 17 -3.10 -7.87 -1.82
N LEU A 18 -1.82 -7.63 -1.56
CA LEU A 18 -1.23 -6.30 -1.50
C LEU A 18 -0.28 -6.15 -2.68
N THR A 19 -0.44 -5.11 -3.49
CA THR A 19 0.44 -4.82 -4.63
C THR A 19 1.11 -3.47 -4.45
N GLY A 20 2.33 -3.31 -4.94
CA GLY A 20 3.06 -2.03 -5.01
C GLY A 20 3.40 -1.68 -6.46
N SER A 21 3.53 -0.39 -6.76
CA SER A 21 3.78 0.09 -8.12
C SER A 21 4.72 1.30 -8.17
N VAL A 22 5.27 1.51 -9.36
CA VAL A 22 6.00 2.72 -9.78
C VAL A 22 5.17 3.99 -9.64
N ASP A 23 3.84 3.89 -9.64
CA ASP A 23 2.95 5.04 -9.41
C ASP A 23 2.96 5.56 -7.95
N GLY A 24 3.80 4.97 -7.08
CA GLY A 24 3.97 5.37 -5.70
C GLY A 24 2.82 4.96 -4.78
N THR A 25 1.92 4.10 -5.28
CA THR A 25 0.81 3.58 -4.49
C THR A 25 0.97 2.10 -4.20
N SER A 26 0.31 1.67 -3.13
CA SER A 26 0.08 0.26 -2.84
C SER A 26 -1.41 -0.02 -2.72
N HIS A 27 -1.89 -1.06 -3.39
CA HIS A 27 -3.31 -1.41 -3.42
C HIS A 27 -3.56 -2.67 -2.59
N LEU A 28 -4.52 -2.61 -1.68
CA LEU A 28 -5.02 -3.78 -0.96
C LEU A 28 -6.32 -4.24 -1.60
N ILE A 29 -6.37 -5.49 -2.06
CA ILE A 29 -7.49 -6.03 -2.84
C ILE A 29 -8.02 -7.30 -2.17
N ASN A 30 -9.34 -7.39 -2.06
CA ASN A 30 -10.03 -8.62 -1.66
C ASN A 30 -10.15 -9.55 -2.87
N LEU A 31 -9.52 -10.73 -2.79
CA LEU A 31 -9.52 -11.74 -3.85
C LEU A 31 -10.87 -12.46 -3.99
N THR A 32 -11.63 -12.61 -2.90
CA THR A 32 -12.95 -13.28 -2.95
C THR A 32 -13.93 -12.57 -3.88
N HIS A 33 -13.88 -11.23 -3.93
CA HIS A 33 -14.77 -10.42 -4.75
C HIS A 33 -14.07 -9.67 -5.88
N GLY A 34 -12.73 -9.75 -5.96
CA GLY A 34 -11.91 -8.98 -6.91
C GLY A 34 -12.02 -7.47 -6.73
N LYS A 35 -12.25 -6.99 -5.51
CA LYS A 35 -12.48 -5.57 -5.21
C LYS A 35 -11.35 -4.98 -4.39
N GLU A 36 -10.88 -3.82 -4.82
CA GLU A 36 -9.98 -2.99 -4.04
C GLU A 36 -10.65 -2.53 -2.74
N ILE A 37 -9.95 -2.72 -1.62
CA ILE A 37 -10.35 -2.30 -0.28
C ILE A 37 -9.78 -0.93 0.02
N CYS A 38 -8.50 -0.72 -0.30
CA CYS A 38 -7.77 0.49 0.06
C CYS A 38 -6.63 0.76 -0.93
N ILE A 39 -6.28 2.04 -1.06
CA ILE A 39 -5.07 2.51 -1.71
C ILE A 39 -4.24 3.25 -0.66
N PHE A 40 -3.00 2.82 -0.47
CA PHE A 40 -1.99 3.52 0.31
C PHE A 40 -1.19 4.43 -0.63
N ASN A 41 -1.12 5.71 -0.29
CA ASN A 41 -0.21 6.63 -0.97
C ASN A 41 1.12 6.56 -0.23
N CYS A 42 2.07 5.80 -0.77
CA CYS A 42 3.36 5.54 -0.15
C CYS A 42 4.42 6.56 -0.57
N ALA A 43 4.10 7.37 -1.59
CA ALA A 43 4.97 8.44 -2.03
C ALA A 43 5.04 9.57 -1.00
N ASN A 44 6.24 10.08 -0.77
CA ASN A 44 6.52 11.23 0.08
C ASN A 44 6.08 12.53 -0.62
N GLU A 45 5.37 13.40 0.11
CA GLU A 45 4.99 14.73 -0.39
C GLU A 45 6.18 15.67 -0.59
N ARG A 46 7.40 15.25 -0.20
CA ARG A 46 8.63 15.99 -0.50
C ARG A 46 8.89 15.92 -2.00
N GLU A 47 8.59 17.03 -2.68
CA GLU A 47 8.88 17.37 -4.07
C GLU A 47 10.29 16.95 -4.53
N SER A 48 10.50 15.66 -4.72
CA SER A 48 11.72 15.09 -5.28
C SER A 48 11.34 14.61 -6.67
N GLU A 49 12.16 14.95 -7.66
CA GLU A 49 11.99 14.49 -9.04
C GLU A 49 12.24 12.97 -9.18
N GLU A 50 12.68 12.32 -8.09
CA GLU A 50 12.92 10.89 -8.01
C GLU A 50 11.61 10.12 -7.82
N SER A 51 11.43 9.07 -8.64
CA SER A 51 10.25 8.21 -8.60
C SER A 51 10.17 7.48 -7.26
N ASP A 52 9.12 7.76 -6.50
CA ASP A 52 8.85 7.11 -5.21
C ASP A 52 8.13 5.77 -5.41
N SER A 53 8.73 4.91 -6.24
CA SER A 53 8.21 3.57 -6.55
C SER A 53 8.16 2.71 -5.29
N VAL A 54 7.07 1.96 -5.11
CA VAL A 54 6.96 0.96 -4.04
C VAL A 54 7.71 -0.29 -4.47
N GLU A 55 8.76 -0.69 -3.77
CA GLU A 55 9.64 -1.81 -4.18
C GLU A 55 9.42 -3.07 -3.32
N SER A 56 8.77 -2.93 -2.17
CA SER A 56 8.49 -4.06 -1.28
C SER A 56 7.18 -3.86 -0.53
N VAL A 57 6.47 -4.96 -0.34
CA VAL A 57 5.24 -5.03 0.46
C VAL A 57 5.21 -6.33 1.25
N CYS A 58 4.59 -6.34 2.42
CA CYS A 58 4.45 -7.56 3.22
C CYS A 58 3.24 -7.52 4.15
N PHE A 59 2.55 -8.65 4.33
CA PHE A 59 1.59 -8.88 5.39
C PHE A 59 2.28 -9.37 6.68
N ALA A 60 1.83 -8.84 7.83
CA ALA A 60 2.20 -9.44 9.10
C ALA A 60 1.42 -10.75 9.32
N GLU A 61 2.11 -11.82 9.72
CA GLU A 61 1.49 -13.15 9.89
C GLU A 61 0.41 -13.18 10.98
N ASN A 62 0.63 -12.45 12.08
CA ASN A 62 -0.17 -12.54 13.31
C ASN A 62 -0.89 -11.25 13.69
N PHE A 63 -0.76 -10.20 12.87
CA PHE A 63 -1.34 -8.88 13.15
C PHE A 63 -2.04 -8.34 11.90
N PRO A 64 -3.10 -7.52 12.05
CA PRO A 64 -3.78 -6.89 10.92
C PRO A 64 -2.98 -5.68 10.40
N LEU A 65 -1.70 -5.91 10.10
CA LEU A 65 -0.74 -4.91 9.65
C LEU A 65 -0.16 -5.31 8.31
N VAL A 66 0.16 -4.29 7.54
CA VAL A 66 0.97 -4.40 6.33
C VAL A 66 2.14 -3.43 6.44
N ALA A 67 3.20 -3.69 5.69
CA ALA A 67 4.29 -2.77 5.52
C ALA A 67 4.51 -2.50 4.03
N THR A 68 4.86 -1.26 3.70
CA THR A 68 5.30 -0.86 2.36
C THR A 68 6.68 -0.22 2.46
N GLY A 69 7.53 -0.49 1.48
CA GLY A 69 8.87 0.10 1.38
C GLY A 69 9.12 0.65 -0.01
N THR A 70 9.63 1.87 -0.11
CA THR A 70 9.83 2.58 -1.37
C THR A 70 11.30 2.73 -1.76
N ALA A 71 11.57 3.04 -3.03
CA ALA A 71 12.91 3.20 -3.59
C ALA A 71 13.74 4.29 -2.90
N ILE A 72 13.10 5.29 -2.30
CA ILE A 72 13.76 6.36 -1.54
C ILE A 72 14.07 5.97 -0.08
N GLY A 73 13.82 4.71 0.30
CA GLY A 73 14.09 4.18 1.64
C GLY A 73 13.06 4.55 2.70
N PHE A 74 11.86 4.97 2.31
CA PHE A 74 10.75 5.19 3.23
C PHE A 74 10.01 3.88 3.50
N VAL A 75 9.67 3.63 4.78
CA VAL A 75 8.87 2.47 5.18
C VAL A 75 7.69 2.96 5.99
N GLU A 76 6.48 2.57 5.58
CA GLU A 76 5.24 2.87 6.28
C GLU A 76 4.59 1.59 6.78
N ILE A 77 4.04 1.66 8.00
CA ILE A 77 3.18 0.61 8.57
C ILE A 77 1.79 1.23 8.75
N PRO A 78 0.87 1.05 7.79
CA PRO A 78 -0.49 1.54 7.90
C PRO A 78 -1.20 0.86 9.09
N SER A 79 -1.47 1.64 10.13
CA SER A 79 -2.10 1.14 11.36
C SER A 79 -3.63 1.11 11.31
N ASN A 80 -4.25 1.60 10.22
CA ASN A 80 -5.71 1.72 10.15
C ASN A 80 -6.27 1.50 8.73
N LEU A 81 -6.63 0.26 8.42
CA LEU A 81 -7.39 -0.10 7.21
C LEU A 81 -8.81 0.52 7.15
N ASN A 82 -9.31 1.06 8.26
CA ASN A 82 -10.66 1.63 8.40
C ASN A 82 -10.70 3.17 8.43
N ALA A 83 -9.57 3.86 8.21
CA ALA A 83 -9.51 5.32 8.30
C ALA A 83 -10.16 5.99 7.08
N LYS A 84 -11.49 6.07 7.07
CA LYS A 84 -12.19 7.14 6.34
C LYS A 84 -11.64 8.47 6.82
N LYS A 85 -11.07 9.27 5.91
CA LYS A 85 -10.69 10.67 6.12
C LYS A 85 -11.81 11.40 6.89
N LYS A 86 -11.57 11.71 8.16
CA LYS A 86 -12.30 12.76 8.88
C LYS A 86 -11.36 13.97 8.95
N LEU A 87 -11.28 14.71 7.86
CA LEU A 87 -10.67 16.04 7.82
C LEU A 87 -11.59 16.99 7.04
N LYS A 88 -12.57 17.54 7.76
CA LYS A 88 -12.94 18.94 7.68
C LYS A 88 -13.22 19.41 9.09
N GLN A 89 -12.22 20.04 9.69
CA GLN A 89 -12.40 20.95 10.80
C GLN A 89 -12.11 22.36 10.24
N VAL A 90 -12.99 23.28 10.63
CA VAL A 90 -13.17 24.70 10.24
C VAL A 90 -14.07 24.91 9.03
#